data_AF-A0A2M9PZI4-F1
#
_entry.id   AF-A0A2M9PZI4-F1
#
_cell.length_a   1.000
_cell.length_b   1.000
_cell.length_c   1.000
_cell.angle_alpha   90.00
_cell.angle_beta   90.00
_cell.angle_gamma   90.00
#
_symmetry.space_group_name_H-M   'P 1'
#
loop_
_entity.id
_entity.type
_entity.pdbx_description
1 polymer ?
#
loop_
_entity_poly.entity_id
_entity_poly.type
_entity_poly.pdbx_seq_one_letter_code
_entity_poly.pdbx_strand_id
1 'polypeptide(L)'
;MLNKLKALCIAATVVFAFILSGQTSASAATDKGIQIRNNVTINIDGETVQINDPILNKSDFLLLPMRALYEAIGASVDWNNETQTATANRNGKVINLTIDSITALVDGYEVAMDVAPLMYKDRTYMPLRFVTENFDGNVNWDPSTQTVNILLDDPAEIPQEDPYILHVNNKRIVMSDPIVTKQSRSYIPADYLTDYLDNSAGNWLPDKSFELQIAGMSFVFKDGSNNVLINNESVTIEEQPFIQKGKMYIPITYVVNTLGGNLRYISEKREMYIYVYRAMYTSDFLEKSFGSTSYPQPVPSARLEGDRDLMISDNPENLTHDLLPKSNATLAQYHVTPTSATNKHRIFGWHLNKLGEAVNIGITIENTSSSESIKVSSAKGITQMSGNNWVGHDIGLSIADATLNGKLKKSDSTGVVIAPGETKVIETFEMFPDYVVGFLHDIDIQAVNGGSPDYMIRTVLTKTNSDLTKIKTDAVAIDEYAKHPRGAWPSATILADFPAYTVDTPEVGYNISNGRTDHLQTTENSLSQINGALGNPGHFGMNYKVSIPLINDTGSTKTIKVKLTGRGGLYSGAVKFNGKVSLVPSLRSSSEYVEFEYKMKGSSEKIELELMHAGGVNLPVAIYVETK
;
A
#
# COMPACT_ATOMS: atom_id res chain seq x y z
N MET A 1 55.61 -95.09 -3.06
CA MET A 1 55.60 -95.80 -4.36
C MET A 1 55.56 -94.74 -5.45
N LEU A 2 56.55 -94.70 -6.36
CA LEU A 2 56.42 -95.05 -7.79
C LEU A 2 55.25 -94.31 -8.48
N ASN A 3 55.51 -93.32 -9.36
CA ASN A 3 55.89 -93.46 -10.79
C ASN A 3 54.74 -94.07 -11.64
N LYS A 4 54.30 -93.51 -12.79
CA LYS A 4 54.90 -92.60 -13.81
C LYS A 4 53.80 -91.61 -14.32
N LEU A 5 53.94 -90.55 -15.14
CA LEU A 5 54.78 -90.21 -16.32
C LEU A 5 54.51 -91.09 -17.58
N LYS A 6 54.50 -90.62 -18.86
CA LYS A 6 54.43 -89.27 -19.48
C LYS A 6 54.25 -89.42 -21.03
N ALA A 7 53.55 -88.51 -21.71
CA ALA A 7 53.68 -88.14 -23.15
C ALA A 7 52.92 -86.81 -23.38
N LEU A 8 53.48 -85.71 -23.93
CA LEU A 8 53.87 -85.40 -25.34
C LEU A 8 52.65 -85.40 -26.29
N CYS A 9 52.32 -84.37 -27.09
CA CYS A 9 52.96 -83.11 -27.59
C CYS A 9 51.82 -82.10 -27.98
N ILE A 10 51.89 -80.86 -28.53
CA ILE A 10 52.85 -79.77 -28.96
C ILE A 10 51.94 -78.53 -29.26
N ALA A 11 52.28 -77.22 -29.31
CA ALA A 11 53.31 -76.30 -28.75
C ALA A 11 52.88 -74.82 -29.11
N ALA A 12 53.81 -73.83 -29.01
CA ALA A 12 53.67 -72.41 -29.45
C ALA A 12 52.78 -71.47 -28.57
N THR A 13 53.05 -70.16 -28.34
CA THR A 13 54.24 -69.33 -28.65
C THR A 13 54.49 -68.17 -27.65
N VAL A 14 55.78 -67.93 -27.38
CA VAL A 14 56.53 -66.78 -26.80
C VAL A 14 55.87 -65.39 -26.61
N VAL A 15 56.10 -64.79 -25.43
CA VAL A 15 56.31 -63.34 -25.14
C VAL A 15 57.37 -63.23 -24.00
N PHE A 16 58.58 -62.75 -24.27
CA PHE A 16 59.15 -61.43 -23.90
C PHE A 16 59.22 -61.14 -22.37
N ALA A 17 60.35 -61.06 -21.65
CA ALA A 17 61.73 -60.54 -21.83
C ALA A 17 61.96 -59.16 -21.16
N PHE A 18 62.89 -59.12 -20.21
CA PHE A 18 63.18 -58.01 -19.27
C PHE A 18 64.66 -57.59 -19.42
N ILE A 19 64.96 -56.34 -19.81
CA ILE A 19 66.27 -55.67 -19.56
C ILE A 19 65.98 -54.18 -19.31
N LEU A 20 66.75 -53.58 -18.40
CA LEU A 20 66.66 -52.17 -17.99
C LEU A 20 67.89 -51.39 -18.46
N SER A 21 67.70 -50.26 -19.16
CA SER A 21 68.75 -49.25 -19.39
C SER A 21 68.11 -47.88 -19.66
N GLY A 22 68.36 -46.90 -18.80
CA GLY A 22 67.73 -45.59 -18.90
C GLY A 22 68.49 -44.60 -19.80
N GLN A 23 67.74 -43.78 -20.53
CA GLN A 23 68.19 -42.46 -20.98
C GLN A 23 67.09 -41.43 -20.71
N THR A 24 67.48 -40.26 -20.20
CA THR A 24 66.57 -39.17 -19.84
C THR A 24 66.22 -38.33 -21.07
N SER A 25 64.92 -38.20 -21.37
CA SER A 25 64.43 -37.11 -22.22
C SER A 25 63.88 -36.00 -21.33
N ALA A 26 64.50 -34.82 -21.37
CA ALA A 26 64.02 -33.65 -20.65
C ALA A 26 62.83 -33.01 -21.38
N SER A 27 61.96 -32.33 -20.63
CA SER A 27 61.06 -31.30 -21.16
C SER A 27 61.26 -30.01 -20.38
N ALA A 28 61.19 -28.87 -21.07
CA ALA A 28 61.74 -27.61 -20.59
C ALA A 28 61.00 -27.04 -19.36
N ALA A 29 61.77 -26.44 -18.44
CA ALA A 29 61.22 -25.43 -17.55
C ALA A 29 60.84 -24.19 -18.39
N THR A 30 59.55 -23.89 -18.46
CA THR A 30 59.06 -22.63 -19.05
C THR A 30 58.90 -21.55 -17.99
N ASP A 31 59.05 -20.30 -18.43
CA ASP A 31 58.95 -19.09 -17.60
C ASP A 31 57.58 -18.98 -16.89
N LYS A 32 57.49 -18.14 -15.85
CA LYS A 32 56.39 -18.07 -14.86
C LYS A 32 56.16 -19.35 -14.00
N GLY A 33 57.08 -20.32 -14.00
CA GLY A 33 57.04 -21.47 -13.08
C GLY A 33 55.95 -22.52 -13.40
N ILE A 34 55.53 -22.58 -14.66
CA ILE A 34 54.46 -23.45 -15.15
C ILE A 34 55.03 -24.81 -15.55
N GLN A 35 54.40 -25.89 -15.08
CA GLN A 35 54.71 -27.28 -15.45
C GLN A 35 53.57 -27.86 -16.30
N ILE A 36 53.89 -28.56 -17.40
CA ILE A 36 52.89 -29.30 -18.18
C ILE A 36 52.64 -30.67 -17.54
N ARG A 37 51.39 -31.01 -17.27
CA ARG A 37 50.97 -32.33 -16.76
C ARG A 37 50.40 -33.16 -17.91
N ASN A 38 51.23 -34.04 -18.45
CA ASN A 38 50.78 -35.07 -19.41
C ASN A 38 50.00 -36.18 -18.69
N ASN A 39 49.19 -36.93 -19.45
CA ASN A 39 48.45 -38.12 -19.01
C ASN A 39 47.44 -37.89 -17.87
N VAL A 40 47.00 -36.65 -17.63
CA VAL A 40 45.90 -36.36 -16.71
C VAL A 40 44.57 -36.71 -17.38
N THR A 41 43.81 -37.59 -16.76
CA THR A 41 42.43 -37.92 -17.18
C THR A 41 41.45 -36.99 -16.45
N ILE A 42 40.39 -36.54 -17.12
CA ILE A 42 39.32 -35.77 -16.48
C ILE A 42 37.98 -36.43 -16.78
N ASN A 43 37.28 -36.81 -15.71
CA ASN A 43 35.91 -37.27 -15.76
C ASN A 43 34.99 -36.19 -15.23
N ILE A 44 33.83 -35.99 -15.87
CA ILE A 44 32.74 -35.12 -15.40
C ILE A 44 31.48 -35.99 -15.34
N ASP A 45 30.88 -36.10 -14.15
CA ASP A 45 29.67 -36.89 -13.87
C ASP A 45 29.76 -38.38 -14.30
N GLY A 46 31.00 -38.88 -14.39
CA GLY A 46 31.34 -40.25 -14.79
C GLY A 46 31.85 -40.40 -16.23
N GLU A 47 31.70 -39.39 -17.10
CA GLU A 47 32.16 -39.43 -18.49
C GLU A 47 33.55 -38.78 -18.67
N THR A 48 34.44 -39.44 -19.41
CA THR A 48 35.81 -38.93 -19.66
C THR A 48 35.85 -37.89 -20.77
N VAL A 49 36.17 -36.65 -20.41
CA VAL A 49 36.24 -35.50 -21.31
C VAL A 49 37.59 -35.45 -22.03
N GLN A 50 37.55 -35.28 -23.36
CA GLN A 50 38.77 -35.16 -24.19
C GLN A 50 39.24 -33.71 -24.28
N ILE A 51 40.35 -33.39 -23.61
CA ILE A 51 40.99 -32.06 -23.68
C ILE A 51 42.23 -32.14 -24.57
N ASN A 52 42.17 -31.45 -25.72
CA ASN A 52 43.22 -31.47 -26.76
C ASN A 52 44.42 -30.53 -26.45
N ASP A 53 44.32 -29.72 -25.41
CA ASP A 53 45.33 -28.75 -24.97
C ASP A 53 46.05 -29.23 -23.69
N PRO A 54 47.32 -28.85 -23.46
CA PRO A 54 48.08 -29.31 -22.31
C PRO A 54 47.51 -28.77 -20.98
N ILE A 55 47.19 -29.67 -20.05
CA ILE A 55 46.87 -29.27 -18.67
C ILE A 55 48.12 -28.70 -18.00
N LEU A 56 47.98 -27.54 -17.37
CA LEU A 56 49.07 -26.83 -16.71
C LEU A 56 49.00 -27.04 -15.19
N ASN A 57 50.14 -26.95 -14.53
CA ASN A 57 50.26 -26.95 -13.08
C ASN A 57 51.15 -25.79 -12.64
N LYS A 58 50.68 -25.01 -11.67
CA LYS A 58 51.37 -23.81 -11.15
C LYS A 58 51.13 -23.77 -9.64
N SER A 59 52.21 -23.88 -8.87
CA SER A 59 52.15 -23.99 -7.39
C SER A 59 51.20 -25.11 -6.92
N ASP A 60 51.35 -26.30 -7.50
CA ASP A 60 50.52 -27.50 -7.29
C ASP A 60 49.04 -27.43 -7.75
N PHE A 61 48.47 -26.24 -7.98
CA PHE A 61 47.14 -26.10 -8.60
C PHE A 61 47.13 -26.50 -10.08
N LEU A 62 46.11 -27.24 -10.50
CA LEU A 62 45.84 -27.55 -11.91
C LEU A 62 45.08 -26.38 -12.57
N LEU A 63 45.60 -25.90 -13.70
CA LEU A 63 44.96 -24.90 -14.54
C LEU A 63 44.54 -25.54 -15.86
N LEU A 64 43.28 -25.36 -16.23
CA LEU A 64 42.68 -25.92 -17.45
C LEU A 64 42.43 -24.84 -18.51
N PRO A 65 42.46 -25.20 -19.81
CA PRO A 65 42.06 -24.29 -20.88
C PRO A 65 40.61 -23.89 -20.70
N MET A 66 40.37 -22.58 -20.57
CA MET A 66 39.10 -21.97 -20.19
C MET A 66 37.89 -22.55 -20.93
N ARG A 67 37.97 -22.55 -22.26
CA ARG A 67 36.90 -22.98 -23.15
C ARG A 67 36.59 -24.48 -22.99
N ALA A 68 37.61 -25.32 -22.92
CA ALA A 68 37.46 -26.77 -22.81
C ALA A 68 36.82 -27.19 -21.48
N LEU A 69 37.13 -26.49 -20.38
CA LEU A 69 36.45 -26.70 -19.10
C LEU A 69 34.99 -26.26 -19.16
N TYR A 70 34.74 -25.04 -19.64
CA TYR A 70 33.39 -24.46 -19.60
C TYR A 70 32.41 -25.15 -20.55
N GLU A 71 32.82 -25.45 -21.79
CA GLU A 71 32.00 -26.23 -22.73
C GLU A 71 31.65 -27.62 -22.15
N ALA A 72 32.57 -28.24 -21.39
CA ALA A 72 32.37 -29.55 -20.76
C ALA A 72 31.50 -29.54 -19.49
N ILE A 73 31.28 -28.38 -18.84
CA ILE A 73 30.32 -28.24 -17.72
C ILE A 73 29.03 -27.51 -18.12
N GLY A 74 28.78 -27.34 -19.43
CA GLY A 74 27.59 -26.66 -19.95
C GLY A 74 27.55 -25.15 -19.71
N ALA A 75 28.69 -24.51 -19.43
CA ALA A 75 28.79 -23.08 -19.20
C ALA A 75 29.03 -22.30 -20.52
N SER A 76 28.32 -21.18 -20.67
CA SER A 76 28.61 -20.17 -21.69
C SER A 76 29.80 -19.29 -21.27
N VAL A 77 30.56 -18.77 -22.25
CA VAL A 77 31.78 -17.98 -21.99
C VAL A 77 31.91 -16.82 -22.98
N ASP A 78 32.23 -15.64 -22.46
CA ASP A 78 32.66 -14.47 -23.22
C ASP A 78 34.07 -14.01 -22.79
N TRP A 79 34.74 -13.24 -23.64
CA TRP A 79 36.10 -12.73 -23.42
C TRP A 79 36.21 -11.24 -23.77
N ASN A 80 36.37 -10.40 -22.74
CA ASN A 80 36.68 -9.00 -22.92
C ASN A 80 38.20 -8.81 -23.05
N ASN A 81 38.63 -8.47 -24.27
CA ASN A 81 40.04 -8.26 -24.59
C ASN A 81 40.61 -6.91 -24.08
N GLU A 82 39.77 -5.92 -23.78
CA GLU A 82 40.22 -4.63 -23.23
C GLU A 82 40.55 -4.75 -21.74
N THR A 83 39.71 -5.45 -20.98
CA THR A 83 39.90 -5.67 -19.53
C THR A 83 40.69 -6.95 -19.21
N GLN A 84 40.98 -7.78 -20.22
CA GLN A 84 41.56 -9.13 -20.06
C GLN A 84 40.75 -10.00 -19.10
N THR A 85 39.42 -9.96 -19.24
CA THR A 85 38.46 -10.65 -18.37
C THR A 85 37.70 -11.72 -19.14
N ALA A 86 37.68 -12.94 -18.60
CA ALA A 86 36.77 -14.00 -18.98
C ALA A 86 35.49 -13.92 -18.14
N THR A 87 34.32 -13.95 -18.79
CA THR A 87 33.02 -14.00 -18.12
C THR A 87 32.36 -15.33 -18.45
N ALA A 88 31.98 -16.10 -17.43
CA ALA A 88 31.31 -17.39 -17.60
C ALA A 88 29.94 -17.39 -16.93
N ASN A 89 28.96 -18.05 -17.55
CA ASN A 89 27.61 -18.19 -17.03
C ASN A 89 27.07 -19.61 -17.23
N ARG A 90 26.64 -20.23 -16.14
CA ARG A 90 25.93 -21.53 -16.05
C ARG A 90 24.77 -21.36 -15.08
N ASN A 91 23.57 -21.80 -15.47
CA ASN A 91 22.37 -21.83 -14.63
C ASN A 91 22.02 -20.49 -13.93
N GLY A 92 22.42 -19.36 -14.50
CA GLY A 92 22.15 -18.01 -13.97
C GLY A 92 23.22 -17.45 -13.02
N LYS A 93 24.19 -18.26 -12.57
CA LYS A 93 25.39 -17.77 -11.88
C LYS A 93 26.37 -17.15 -12.87
N VAL A 94 27.08 -16.10 -12.46
CA VAL A 94 28.08 -15.40 -13.28
C VAL A 94 29.42 -15.31 -12.55
N ILE A 95 30.49 -15.79 -13.19
CA ILE A 95 31.88 -15.67 -12.69
C ILE A 95 32.68 -14.82 -13.67
N ASN A 96 33.40 -13.81 -13.16
CA ASN A 96 34.32 -12.98 -13.93
C ASN A 96 35.76 -13.19 -13.42
N LEU A 97 36.67 -13.50 -14.34
CA LEU A 97 38.06 -13.90 -14.08
C LEU A 97 39.02 -13.05 -14.92
N THR A 98 39.80 -12.18 -14.26
CA THR A 98 40.79 -11.32 -14.92
C THR A 98 42.18 -11.96 -14.90
N ILE A 99 42.92 -11.87 -16.01
CA ILE A 99 44.27 -12.44 -16.14
C ILE A 99 45.26 -11.84 -15.13
N ASP A 100 46.13 -12.69 -14.59
CA ASP A 100 47.12 -12.40 -13.55
C ASP A 100 46.53 -11.78 -12.24
N SER A 101 45.19 -11.71 -12.08
CA SER A 101 44.48 -11.35 -10.84
C SER A 101 44.21 -12.57 -9.94
N ILE A 102 44.40 -12.43 -8.62
CA ILE A 102 43.94 -13.42 -7.62
C ILE A 102 42.52 -13.13 -7.09
N THR A 103 41.86 -12.06 -7.54
CA THR A 103 40.47 -11.75 -7.19
C THR A 103 39.57 -11.93 -8.41
N ALA A 104 38.45 -12.64 -8.21
CA ALA A 104 37.36 -12.84 -9.14
C ALA A 104 36.09 -12.10 -8.67
N LEU A 105 35.11 -11.94 -9.56
CA LEU A 105 33.75 -11.55 -9.16
C LEU A 105 32.79 -12.73 -9.38
N VAL A 106 32.09 -13.17 -8.34
CA VAL A 106 31.06 -14.23 -8.39
C VAL A 106 29.73 -13.60 -8.01
N ASP A 107 28.76 -13.62 -8.91
CA ASP A 107 27.45 -12.96 -8.79
C ASP A 107 27.51 -11.48 -8.35
N GLY A 108 28.62 -10.80 -8.71
CA GLY A 108 28.90 -9.40 -8.38
C GLY A 108 29.73 -9.17 -7.11
N TYR A 109 30.07 -10.21 -6.36
CA TYR A 109 30.86 -10.13 -5.11
C TYR A 109 32.31 -10.55 -5.33
N GLU A 110 33.26 -9.88 -4.66
CA GLU A 110 34.69 -10.25 -4.73
C GLU A 110 34.99 -11.58 -4.01
N VAL A 111 35.68 -12.48 -4.69
CA VAL A 111 36.12 -13.78 -4.14
C VAL A 111 37.60 -14.01 -4.49
N ALA A 112 38.39 -14.43 -3.50
CA ALA A 112 39.82 -14.70 -3.68
C ALA A 112 40.10 -16.11 -4.25
N MET A 113 41.20 -16.22 -4.97
CA MET A 113 41.73 -17.46 -5.58
C MET A 113 43.17 -17.71 -5.11
N ASP A 114 43.53 -18.96 -4.85
CA ASP A 114 44.90 -19.33 -4.47
C ASP A 114 45.93 -19.12 -5.59
N VAL A 115 45.47 -19.09 -6.85
CA VAL A 115 46.30 -18.86 -8.03
C VAL A 115 45.53 -18.08 -9.09
N ALA A 116 46.19 -17.09 -9.70
CA ALA A 116 45.59 -16.28 -10.75
C ALA A 116 45.41 -17.03 -12.08
N PRO A 117 44.32 -16.80 -12.83
CA PRO A 117 44.20 -17.15 -14.24
C PRO A 117 45.35 -16.56 -15.06
N LEU A 118 45.77 -17.22 -16.13
CA LEU A 118 46.90 -16.79 -16.95
C LEU A 118 46.69 -17.09 -18.44
N MET A 119 47.41 -16.36 -19.29
CA MET A 119 47.48 -16.67 -20.71
C MET A 119 48.75 -17.49 -21.02
N TYR A 120 48.60 -18.58 -21.77
CA TYR A 120 49.71 -19.43 -22.22
C TYR A 120 49.43 -19.92 -23.65
N LYS A 121 50.33 -19.59 -24.59
CA LYS A 121 50.18 -19.89 -26.04
C LYS A 121 48.79 -19.50 -26.55
N ASP A 122 48.45 -18.22 -26.37
CA ASP A 122 47.23 -17.57 -26.87
C ASP A 122 45.91 -18.20 -26.40
N ARG A 123 45.95 -18.94 -25.27
CA ARG A 123 44.79 -19.50 -24.58
C ARG A 123 44.77 -19.07 -23.12
N THR A 124 43.58 -18.77 -22.61
CA THR A 124 43.33 -18.50 -21.19
C THR A 124 43.26 -19.83 -20.41
N TYR A 125 43.98 -19.90 -19.30
CA TYR A 125 43.98 -21.00 -18.34
C TYR A 125 43.53 -20.50 -16.97
N MET A 126 42.71 -21.28 -16.28
CA MET A 126 42.05 -20.88 -15.03
C MET A 126 42.12 -21.98 -13.97
N PRO A 127 41.97 -21.66 -12.67
CA PRO A 127 42.07 -22.65 -11.59
C PRO A 127 40.83 -23.56 -11.61
N LEU A 128 41.04 -24.85 -11.92
CA LEU A 128 39.94 -25.80 -12.12
C LEU A 128 39.01 -25.85 -10.92
N ARG A 129 39.58 -26.06 -9.73
CA ARG A 129 38.84 -26.20 -8.47
C ARG A 129 37.94 -24.99 -8.21
N PHE A 130 38.49 -23.79 -8.26
CA PHE A 130 37.76 -22.55 -8.03
C PHE A 130 36.57 -22.39 -8.98
N VAL A 131 36.78 -22.67 -10.26
CA VAL A 131 35.75 -22.55 -11.30
C VAL A 131 34.61 -23.54 -11.06
N THR A 132 34.93 -24.80 -10.78
CA THR A 132 33.93 -25.84 -10.53
C THR A 132 33.19 -25.62 -9.23
N GLU A 133 33.86 -25.28 -8.12
CA GLU A 133 33.25 -25.12 -6.80
C GLU A 133 32.30 -23.92 -6.73
N ASN A 134 32.59 -22.81 -7.41
CA ASN A 134 31.66 -21.68 -7.50
C ASN A 134 30.44 -21.96 -8.41
N PHE A 135 30.57 -22.91 -9.35
CA PHE A 135 29.46 -23.44 -10.16
C PHE A 135 28.80 -24.69 -9.53
N ASP A 136 28.85 -24.84 -8.20
CA ASP A 136 28.22 -25.93 -7.45
C ASP A 136 28.68 -27.32 -7.92
N GLY A 137 29.99 -27.52 -8.07
CA GLY A 137 30.58 -28.83 -8.36
C GLY A 137 31.72 -29.18 -7.40
N ASN A 138 31.92 -30.46 -7.18
CA ASN A 138 33.01 -31.00 -6.36
C ASN A 138 34.15 -31.52 -7.25
N VAL A 139 35.40 -31.20 -6.90
CA VAL A 139 36.59 -31.71 -7.60
C VAL A 139 37.40 -32.63 -6.69
N ASN A 140 37.44 -33.92 -7.04
CA ASN A 140 38.33 -34.89 -6.42
C ASN A 140 39.53 -35.20 -7.34
N TRP A 141 40.71 -35.46 -6.76
CA TRP A 141 41.94 -35.80 -7.48
C TRP A 141 42.47 -37.14 -6.98
N ASP A 142 42.57 -38.12 -7.88
CA ASP A 142 43.27 -39.36 -7.63
C ASP A 142 44.72 -39.29 -8.15
N PRO A 143 45.72 -39.13 -7.26
CA PRO A 143 47.13 -39.09 -7.67
C PRO A 143 47.67 -40.45 -8.14
N SER A 144 46.98 -41.56 -7.88
CA SER A 144 47.44 -42.90 -8.25
C SER A 144 47.13 -43.27 -9.71
N THR A 145 46.00 -42.78 -10.24
CA THR A 145 45.61 -42.94 -11.66
C THR A 145 45.83 -41.67 -12.49
N GLN A 146 46.24 -40.56 -11.86
CA GLN A 146 46.28 -39.22 -12.45
C GLN A 146 44.91 -38.73 -12.96
N THR A 147 43.83 -39.05 -12.24
CA THR A 147 42.45 -38.74 -12.66
C THR A 147 41.85 -37.62 -11.81
N VAL A 148 41.41 -36.56 -12.46
CA VAL A 148 40.44 -35.62 -11.90
C VAL A 148 39.04 -36.22 -12.07
N ASN A 149 38.29 -36.31 -10.99
CA ASN A 149 36.86 -36.61 -11.05
C ASN A 149 36.09 -35.38 -10.59
N ILE A 150 35.30 -34.83 -11.50
CA ILE A 150 34.36 -33.74 -11.27
C ILE A 150 32.98 -34.37 -11.10
N LEU A 151 32.29 -33.99 -10.02
CA LEU A 151 30.87 -34.22 -9.85
C LEU A 151 30.22 -32.85 -9.82
N LEU A 152 29.35 -32.55 -10.76
CA LEU A 152 28.52 -31.36 -10.72
C LEU A 152 27.31 -31.67 -9.84
N ASP A 153 26.97 -30.78 -8.90
CA ASP A 153 25.59 -30.71 -8.40
C ASP A 153 24.75 -30.01 -9.50
N ASP A 154 24.70 -30.63 -10.68
CA ASP A 154 23.71 -30.30 -11.70
C ASP A 154 22.34 -30.47 -11.05
N PRO A 155 21.44 -29.47 -11.11
CA PRO A 155 20.25 -29.41 -10.26
C PRO A 155 19.22 -30.46 -10.69
N ALA A 156 19.44 -31.70 -10.21
CA ALA A 156 18.78 -32.94 -10.60
C ALA A 156 17.26 -32.77 -10.67
N GLU A 157 16.77 -32.61 -11.91
CA GLU A 157 15.50 -31.98 -12.28
C GLU A 157 14.72 -31.47 -11.06
N ILE A 158 15.09 -30.29 -10.52
CA ILE A 158 14.39 -29.69 -9.37
C ILE A 158 12.90 -29.74 -9.71
N PRO A 159 12.08 -30.60 -9.04
CA PRO A 159 10.77 -30.93 -9.56
C PRO A 159 9.94 -29.67 -9.60
N GLN A 160 9.71 -29.12 -10.80
CA GLN A 160 9.56 -27.68 -11.00
C GLN A 160 8.44 -27.15 -10.10
N GLU A 161 8.83 -26.60 -8.94
CA GLU A 161 7.84 -26.44 -7.88
C GLU A 161 6.78 -25.45 -8.36
N ASP A 162 5.51 -25.87 -8.35
CA ASP A 162 4.40 -25.09 -8.88
C ASP A 162 4.54 -23.61 -8.47
N PRO A 163 4.74 -22.69 -9.43
CA PRO A 163 5.18 -21.34 -9.10
C PRO A 163 4.11 -20.65 -8.28
N TYR A 164 4.51 -19.97 -7.19
CA TYR A 164 3.56 -19.38 -6.26
C TYR A 164 2.56 -18.48 -7.01
N ILE A 165 1.27 -18.70 -6.76
CA ILE A 165 0.21 -18.00 -7.47
C ILE A 165 -0.35 -16.94 -6.53
N LEU A 166 -0.19 -15.67 -6.89
CA LEU A 166 -0.79 -14.57 -6.15
C LEU A 166 -2.05 -14.10 -6.88
N HIS A 167 -3.18 -14.14 -6.19
CA HIS A 167 -4.45 -13.59 -6.67
C HIS A 167 -4.71 -12.27 -5.94
N VAL A 168 -4.47 -11.13 -6.60
CA VAL A 168 -4.74 -9.79 -6.06
C VAL A 168 -6.03 -9.25 -6.68
N ASN A 169 -7.08 -9.04 -5.90
CA ASN A 169 -8.37 -8.51 -6.38
C ASN A 169 -8.89 -9.24 -7.65
N ASN A 170 -8.77 -10.57 -7.64
CA ASN A 170 -9.08 -11.51 -8.74
C ASN A 170 -8.09 -11.55 -9.92
N LYS A 171 -7.09 -10.64 -10.01
CA LYS A 171 -5.98 -10.70 -10.97
C LYS A 171 -5.03 -11.84 -10.58
N ARG A 172 -4.94 -12.90 -11.39
CA ARG A 172 -4.00 -14.02 -11.17
C ARG A 172 -2.60 -13.65 -11.66
N ILE A 173 -1.61 -13.82 -10.79
CA ILE A 173 -0.20 -13.50 -11.01
C ILE A 173 0.60 -14.78 -10.75
N VAL A 174 1.63 -15.03 -11.56
CA VAL A 174 2.60 -16.10 -11.32
C VAL A 174 3.85 -15.43 -10.75
N MET A 175 4.23 -15.79 -9.53
CA MET A 175 5.40 -15.21 -8.87
C MET A 175 6.67 -15.95 -9.29
N SER A 176 7.74 -15.20 -9.58
CA SER A 176 9.11 -15.71 -9.68
C SER A 176 9.82 -15.78 -8.32
N ASP A 177 9.25 -15.17 -7.29
CA ASP A 177 9.78 -15.13 -5.93
C ASP A 177 8.95 -15.99 -4.97
N PRO A 178 9.57 -16.66 -3.99
CA PRO A 178 8.84 -17.50 -3.04
C PRO A 178 8.03 -16.69 -2.02
N ILE A 179 6.86 -17.20 -1.63
CA ILE A 179 6.16 -16.73 -0.42
C ILE A 179 6.88 -17.31 0.80
N VAL A 180 7.45 -16.44 1.64
CA VAL A 180 8.22 -16.84 2.82
C VAL A 180 7.30 -16.88 4.04
N THR A 181 7.27 -18.00 4.77
CA THR A 181 6.54 -18.12 6.04
C THR A 181 7.50 -18.15 7.22
N LYS A 182 7.35 -17.22 8.17
CA LYS A 182 8.08 -17.20 9.45
C LYS A 182 7.06 -17.10 10.58
N GLN A 183 7.12 -17.99 11.58
CA GLN A 183 6.23 -17.97 12.76
C GLN A 183 4.72 -17.87 12.40
N SER A 184 4.28 -18.68 11.42
CA SER A 184 2.90 -18.66 10.87
C SER A 184 2.45 -17.33 10.22
N ARG A 185 3.36 -16.37 10.02
CA ARG A 185 3.14 -15.15 9.24
C ARG A 185 3.74 -15.30 7.84
N SER A 186 2.99 -14.90 6.83
CA SER A 186 3.46 -14.88 5.44
C SER A 186 4.11 -13.55 5.10
N TYR A 187 5.09 -13.60 4.21
CA TYR A 187 5.80 -12.45 3.66
C TYR A 187 5.91 -12.61 2.14
N ILE A 188 5.66 -11.53 1.41
CA ILE A 188 5.90 -11.44 -0.04
C ILE A 188 6.79 -10.24 -0.34
N PRO A 189 7.49 -10.20 -1.48
CA PRO A 189 8.12 -9.00 -1.96
C PRO A 189 7.10 -7.88 -2.23
N ALA A 190 7.43 -6.64 -1.85
CA ALA A 190 6.50 -5.50 -1.94
C ALA A 190 6.15 -5.07 -3.37
N ASP A 191 6.99 -5.42 -4.37
CA ASP A 191 6.77 -5.11 -5.79
C ASP A 191 5.54 -5.84 -6.38
N TYR A 192 5.21 -7.04 -5.90
CA TYR A 192 3.94 -7.70 -6.25
C TYR A 192 2.69 -6.93 -5.82
N LEU A 193 2.81 -5.93 -4.95
CA LEU A 193 1.73 -4.99 -4.67
C LEU A 193 1.80 -3.76 -5.58
N THR A 194 2.98 -3.18 -5.80
CA THR A 194 3.14 -1.98 -6.66
C THR A 194 2.78 -2.22 -8.12
N ASP A 195 3.04 -3.43 -8.61
CA ASP A 195 2.88 -3.77 -10.03
C ASP A 195 1.46 -4.30 -10.34
N TYR A 196 0.66 -4.59 -9.29
CA TYR A 196 -0.60 -5.32 -9.43
C TYR A 196 -1.80 -4.78 -8.63
N LEU A 197 -1.62 -3.83 -7.70
CA LEU A 197 -2.70 -3.02 -7.13
C LEU A 197 -2.80 -1.67 -7.85
N ASP A 198 -4.02 -1.24 -8.16
CA ASP A 198 -4.27 0.12 -8.66
C ASP A 198 -3.91 1.17 -7.60
N ASN A 199 -3.50 2.37 -8.05
CA ASN A 199 -3.11 3.49 -7.20
C ASN A 199 -2.01 3.13 -6.16
N SER A 200 -0.98 2.41 -6.61
CA SER A 200 0.18 2.04 -5.79
C SER A 200 1.52 2.41 -6.43
N ALA A 201 2.57 2.53 -5.61
CA ALA A 201 3.93 2.90 -6.01
C ALA A 201 4.96 2.41 -4.98
N GLY A 202 6.23 2.27 -5.37
CA GLY A 202 7.30 1.79 -4.50
C GLY A 202 8.62 2.54 -4.70
N ASN A 203 9.22 3.04 -3.62
CA ASN A 203 10.48 3.78 -3.64
C ASN A 203 11.48 3.19 -2.63
N TRP A 204 12.73 2.97 -3.07
CA TRP A 204 13.83 2.68 -2.15
C TRP A 204 14.37 3.97 -1.52
N LEU A 205 14.61 3.94 -0.21
CA LEU A 205 15.19 5.03 0.57
C LEU A 205 16.64 4.70 1.00
N PRO A 206 17.51 5.70 1.26
CA PRO A 206 18.95 5.50 1.41
C PRO A 206 19.41 4.61 2.59
N ASP A 207 18.54 4.33 3.57
CA ASP A 207 18.88 3.68 4.83
C ASP A 207 18.38 2.22 4.94
N LYS A 208 18.25 1.54 3.79
CA LYS A 208 17.60 0.22 3.61
C LYS A 208 16.10 0.21 3.93
N SER A 209 15.43 1.35 3.80
CA SER A 209 13.97 1.41 3.88
C SER A 209 13.33 1.35 2.49
N PHE A 210 12.12 0.83 2.40
CA PHE A 210 11.27 0.82 1.21
C PHE A 210 9.95 1.49 1.57
N GLU A 211 9.64 2.57 0.86
CA GLU A 211 8.33 3.20 0.90
C GLU A 211 7.40 2.46 -0.08
N LEU A 212 6.37 1.82 0.44
CA LEU A 212 5.27 1.24 -0.30
C LEU A 212 4.04 2.16 -0.16
N GLN A 213 3.62 2.79 -1.25
CA GLN A 213 2.37 3.53 -1.30
C GLN A 213 1.26 2.66 -1.90
N ILE A 214 0.11 2.53 -1.23
CA ILE A 214 -1.08 1.84 -1.75
C ILE A 214 -2.32 2.67 -1.40
N ALA A 215 -3.13 3.02 -2.40
CA ALA A 215 -4.36 3.80 -2.26
C ALA A 215 -4.19 5.07 -1.40
N GLY A 216 -3.03 5.72 -1.50
CA GLY A 216 -2.68 6.93 -0.74
C GLY A 216 -2.26 6.71 0.72
N MET A 217 -2.10 5.46 1.17
CA MET A 217 -1.37 5.15 2.40
C MET A 217 0.08 4.81 2.08
N SER A 218 1.03 5.57 2.65
CA SER A 218 2.47 5.33 2.52
C SER A 218 2.97 4.54 3.73
N PHE A 219 3.54 3.35 3.50
CA PHE A 219 4.18 2.48 4.48
C PHE A 219 5.71 2.47 4.26
N VAL A 220 6.50 2.90 5.23
CA VAL A 220 7.97 2.83 5.18
C VAL A 220 8.45 1.65 6.02
N PHE A 221 8.76 0.54 5.34
CA PHE A 221 9.36 -0.65 5.92
C PHE A 221 10.88 -0.52 5.94
N LYS A 222 11.55 -0.94 7.02
CA LYS A 222 13.01 -0.90 7.14
C LYS A 222 13.57 -2.27 7.50
N ASP A 223 14.63 -2.69 6.81
CA ASP A 223 15.32 -3.98 6.98
C ASP A 223 15.59 -4.29 8.47
N GLY A 224 14.93 -5.32 9.01
CA GLY A 224 15.05 -5.77 10.42
C GLY A 224 14.34 -4.89 11.47
N SER A 225 13.60 -3.86 11.07
CA SER A 225 12.91 -2.94 12.00
C SER A 225 11.57 -3.52 12.46
N ASN A 226 11.31 -3.49 13.78
CA ASN A 226 9.96 -3.70 14.32
C ASN A 226 9.09 -2.42 14.31
N ASN A 227 9.62 -1.31 13.81
CA ASN A 227 8.93 -0.04 13.67
C ASN A 227 8.75 0.28 12.18
N VAL A 228 7.51 0.51 11.76
CA VAL A 228 7.12 0.91 10.40
C VAL A 228 6.48 2.29 10.50
N LEU A 229 6.92 3.24 9.67
CA LEU A 229 6.22 4.52 9.57
C LEU A 229 5.06 4.36 8.60
N ILE A 230 3.86 4.81 8.94
CA ILE A 230 2.72 4.76 8.03
C ILE A 230 2.00 6.11 8.06
N ASN A 231 1.89 6.76 6.91
CA ASN A 231 1.49 8.17 6.77
C ASN A 231 2.27 9.13 7.71
N ASN A 232 3.56 8.86 7.92
CA ASN A 232 4.47 9.53 8.86
C ASN A 232 4.15 9.35 10.36
N GLU A 233 3.27 8.41 10.74
CA GLU A 233 3.06 7.97 12.13
C GLU A 233 3.85 6.67 12.40
N SER A 234 4.42 6.53 13.60
CA SER A 234 5.26 5.37 13.94
C SER A 234 4.41 4.26 14.56
N VAL A 235 4.43 3.07 13.95
CA VAL A 235 3.68 1.89 14.42
C VAL A 235 4.65 0.73 14.67
N THR A 236 4.64 0.23 15.91
CA THR A 236 5.35 -1.01 16.26
C THR A 236 4.56 -2.22 15.78
N ILE A 237 5.23 -3.15 15.12
CA ILE A 237 4.69 -4.45 14.67
C ILE A 237 5.56 -5.59 15.21
N GLU A 238 5.01 -6.80 15.28
CA GLU A 238 5.77 -7.99 15.72
C GLU A 238 6.64 -8.55 14.59
N GLU A 239 6.21 -8.34 13.34
CA GLU A 239 6.75 -8.93 12.13
C GLU A 239 7.79 -8.05 11.43
N GLN A 240 9.08 -8.31 11.68
CA GLN A 240 10.16 -7.57 11.02
C GLN A 240 10.20 -7.83 9.50
N PRO A 241 10.09 -6.81 8.63
CA PRO A 241 10.36 -6.92 7.21
C PRO A 241 11.87 -7.10 6.98
N PHE A 242 12.26 -7.66 5.84
CA PHE A 242 13.66 -8.01 5.58
C PHE A 242 13.99 -7.94 4.08
N ILE A 243 15.25 -7.65 3.75
CA ILE A 243 15.71 -7.66 2.36
C ILE A 243 16.19 -9.06 1.98
N GLN A 244 15.71 -9.61 0.87
CA GLN A 244 16.15 -10.87 0.29
C GLN A 244 16.18 -10.75 -1.24
N LYS A 245 17.29 -11.20 -1.87
CA LYS A 245 17.55 -11.06 -3.33
C LYS A 245 17.30 -9.64 -3.87
N GLY A 246 17.64 -8.61 -3.09
CA GLY A 246 17.44 -7.21 -3.46
C GLY A 246 16.00 -6.68 -3.36
N LYS A 247 15.03 -7.50 -2.93
CA LYS A 247 13.63 -7.12 -2.72
C LYS A 247 13.30 -6.96 -1.24
N MET A 248 12.44 -5.99 -0.90
CA MET A 248 11.87 -5.86 0.44
C MET A 248 10.73 -6.87 0.64
N TYR A 249 10.90 -7.84 1.53
CA TYR A 249 9.86 -8.75 1.95
C TYR A 249 9.07 -8.14 3.11
N ILE A 250 7.77 -7.95 2.90
CA ILE A 250 6.84 -7.28 3.83
C ILE A 250 5.88 -8.29 4.48
N PRO A 251 5.47 -8.08 5.74
CA PRO A 251 4.49 -8.92 6.41
C PRO A 251 3.09 -8.72 5.81
N ILE A 252 2.71 -9.60 4.89
CA ILE A 252 1.57 -9.32 3.99
C ILE A 252 0.22 -9.31 4.71
N THR A 253 0.07 -10.14 5.76
CA THR A 253 -1.12 -10.12 6.62
C THR A 253 -1.31 -8.77 7.30
N TYR A 254 -0.22 -8.12 7.74
CA TYR A 254 -0.30 -6.79 8.34
C TYR A 254 -0.76 -5.75 7.32
N VAL A 255 -0.12 -5.69 6.15
CA VAL A 255 -0.47 -4.73 5.08
C VAL A 255 -1.91 -4.89 4.61
N VAL A 256 -2.37 -6.13 4.39
CA VAL A 256 -3.74 -6.41 3.95
C VAL A 256 -4.76 -6.08 5.05
N ASN A 257 -4.51 -6.42 6.31
CA ASN A 257 -5.41 -6.07 7.41
C ASN A 257 -5.50 -4.54 7.60
N THR A 258 -4.37 -3.84 7.53
CA THR A 258 -4.31 -2.37 7.59
C THR A 258 -5.09 -1.73 6.43
N LEU A 259 -4.97 -2.27 5.22
CA LEU A 259 -5.82 -1.92 4.07
C LEU A 259 -7.29 -2.38 4.20
N GLY A 260 -7.73 -2.93 5.34
CA GLY A 260 -9.10 -3.46 5.52
C GLY A 260 -9.46 -4.57 4.53
N GLY A 261 -8.48 -5.37 4.11
CA GLY A 261 -8.61 -6.50 3.20
C GLY A 261 -8.76 -7.85 3.90
N ASN A 262 -9.05 -8.88 3.11
CA ASN A 262 -9.00 -10.29 3.50
C ASN A 262 -7.81 -10.98 2.83
N LEU A 263 -7.11 -11.86 3.56
CA LEU A 263 -6.04 -12.70 3.04
C LEU A 263 -6.32 -14.17 3.33
N ARG A 264 -6.12 -15.05 2.34
CA ARG A 264 -6.14 -16.50 2.49
C ARG A 264 -4.97 -17.12 1.74
N TYR A 265 -4.06 -17.78 2.44
CA TYR A 265 -3.00 -18.59 1.85
C TYR A 265 -3.38 -20.08 1.89
N ILE A 266 -3.19 -20.80 0.78
CA ILE A 266 -3.41 -22.24 0.63
C ILE A 266 -2.06 -22.86 0.30
N SER A 267 -1.31 -23.19 1.35
CA SER A 267 0.08 -23.67 1.27
C SER A 267 0.26 -24.92 0.42
N GLU A 268 -0.71 -25.83 0.46
CA GLU A 268 -0.73 -27.11 -0.27
C GLU A 268 -0.81 -26.93 -1.79
N LYS A 269 -1.25 -25.75 -2.24
CA LYS A 269 -1.30 -25.36 -3.66
C LYS A 269 -0.35 -24.23 -4.02
N ARG A 270 0.35 -23.65 -3.03
CA ARG A 270 1.18 -22.44 -3.18
C ARG A 270 0.37 -21.23 -3.71
N GLU A 271 -0.95 -21.21 -3.48
CA GLU A 271 -1.88 -20.14 -3.89
C GLU A 271 -2.14 -19.16 -2.73
N MET A 272 -1.87 -17.87 -2.90
CA MET A 272 -2.27 -16.81 -1.97
C MET A 272 -3.33 -15.90 -2.60
N TYR A 273 -4.46 -15.76 -1.92
CA TYR A 273 -5.56 -14.87 -2.27
C TYR A 273 -5.52 -13.63 -1.39
N ILE A 274 -5.33 -12.47 -2.01
CA ILE A 274 -5.44 -11.15 -1.41
C ILE A 274 -6.66 -10.47 -2.02
N TYR A 275 -7.67 -10.23 -1.19
CA TYR A 275 -8.81 -9.40 -1.56
C TYR A 275 -8.81 -8.14 -0.71
N VAL A 276 -8.27 -7.05 -1.27
CA VAL A 276 -8.36 -5.74 -0.66
C VAL A 276 -9.68 -5.12 -1.11
N TYR A 277 -10.60 -4.83 -0.17
CA TYR A 277 -11.81 -4.03 -0.45
C TYR A 277 -11.49 -2.59 -0.91
N ARG A 278 -10.19 -2.26 -0.92
CA ARG A 278 -9.46 -0.98 -0.99
C ARG A 278 -9.68 -0.07 -2.19
N ALA A 279 -10.85 -0.10 -2.83
CA ALA A 279 -11.31 1.05 -3.61
C ALA A 279 -11.95 2.10 -2.66
N MET A 280 -11.17 2.64 -1.70
CA MET A 280 -11.68 3.71 -0.80
C MET A 280 -12.12 4.93 -1.61
N TYR A 281 -11.28 5.25 -2.59
CA TYR A 281 -11.16 6.56 -3.19
C TYR A 281 -11.33 6.44 -4.68
N THR A 282 -12.11 7.36 -5.22
CA THR A 282 -12.46 7.46 -6.64
C THR A 282 -11.83 8.69 -7.29
N SER A 283 -10.82 9.24 -6.61
CA SER A 283 -10.01 10.41 -6.91
C SER A 283 -8.59 10.20 -6.41
N ASP A 284 -7.63 10.81 -7.11
CA ASP A 284 -6.21 10.75 -6.75
C ASP A 284 -5.89 11.65 -5.54
N PHE A 285 -4.81 11.35 -4.82
CA PHE A 285 -4.24 12.28 -3.85
C PHE A 285 -3.46 13.41 -4.52
N LEU A 286 -3.46 14.58 -3.89
CA LEU A 286 -2.56 15.68 -4.20
C LEU A 286 -1.18 15.43 -3.57
N GLU A 287 -0.13 15.83 -4.28
CA GLU A 287 1.26 15.73 -3.81
C GLU A 287 1.51 16.65 -2.60
N LYS A 288 2.18 16.10 -1.57
CA LYS A 288 2.53 16.83 -0.35
C LYS A 288 3.78 17.67 -0.59
N SER A 289 3.64 18.99 -0.46
CA SER A 289 4.72 19.97 -0.43
C SER A 289 5.06 20.40 1.00
N PHE A 290 6.26 20.97 1.19
CA PHE A 290 6.79 21.36 2.49
C PHE A 290 7.19 22.83 2.50
N GLY A 291 6.96 23.52 3.62
CA GLY A 291 7.33 24.92 3.81
C GLY A 291 6.48 25.65 4.83
N SER A 292 6.88 26.88 5.17
CA SER A 292 6.13 27.79 6.05
C SER A 292 5.08 28.57 5.27
N THR A 293 3.88 28.69 5.83
CA THR A 293 2.82 29.61 5.36
C THR A 293 2.71 30.82 6.29
N SER A 294 2.10 31.90 5.80
CA SER A 294 1.70 33.06 6.62
C SER A 294 0.67 32.70 7.71
N TYR A 295 0.36 33.63 8.63
CA TYR A 295 -0.75 33.42 9.58
C TYR A 295 -2.09 33.71 8.89
N PRO A 296 -3.06 32.77 8.87
CA PRO A 296 -4.28 32.94 8.11
C PRO A 296 -5.26 33.90 8.78
N GLN A 297 -6.00 34.65 7.97
CA GLN A 297 -6.99 35.64 8.40
C GLN A 297 -8.41 35.04 8.44
N PRO A 298 -9.27 35.47 9.39
CA PRO A 298 -10.64 34.98 9.47
C PRO A 298 -11.48 35.47 8.28
N VAL A 299 -12.20 34.56 7.59
CA VAL A 299 -13.13 34.94 6.52
C VAL A 299 -14.42 35.56 7.10
N PRO A 300 -14.71 36.86 6.93
CA PRO A 300 -15.84 37.50 7.62
C PRO A 300 -17.20 37.27 6.96
N SER A 301 -17.21 36.85 5.69
CA SER A 301 -18.42 36.61 4.86
C SER A 301 -19.04 35.22 5.06
N ALA A 302 -18.38 34.35 5.82
CA ALA A 302 -18.67 32.93 5.90
C ALA A 302 -20.04 32.68 6.55
N ARG A 303 -20.92 31.99 5.82
CA ARG A 303 -22.35 31.85 6.14
C ARG A 303 -22.90 30.51 5.66
N LEU A 304 -24.00 30.05 6.24
CA LEU A 304 -24.74 28.91 5.72
C LEU A 304 -25.35 29.25 4.34
N GLU A 305 -25.38 28.27 3.43
CA GLU A 305 -25.93 28.41 2.08
C GLU A 305 -26.63 27.12 1.63
N GLY A 306 -27.74 27.21 0.91
CA GLY A 306 -28.48 26.05 0.40
C GLY A 306 -29.68 25.66 1.26
N ASP A 307 -30.33 24.55 0.86
CA ASP A 307 -31.64 24.11 1.36
C ASP A 307 -31.66 22.63 1.81
N ARG A 308 -30.48 22.09 2.19
CA ARG A 308 -30.34 20.76 2.80
C ARG A 308 -29.92 20.91 4.25
N ASP A 309 -30.85 20.68 5.18
CA ASP A 309 -30.59 20.65 6.62
C ASP A 309 -29.54 19.58 6.96
N LEU A 310 -28.76 19.78 8.01
CA LEU A 310 -27.75 18.83 8.48
C LEU A 310 -28.06 18.35 9.90
N MET A 311 -28.45 17.08 10.03
CA MET A 311 -28.54 16.35 11.29
C MET A 311 -27.20 15.68 11.60
N ILE A 312 -26.72 15.85 12.85
CA ILE A 312 -25.53 15.17 13.37
C ILE A 312 -25.94 14.18 14.47
N SER A 313 -25.52 12.93 14.30
CA SER A 313 -25.50 11.88 15.33
C SER A 313 -24.05 11.56 15.69
N ASP A 314 -23.41 12.49 16.39
CA ASP A 314 -22.13 12.35 17.08
C ASP A 314 -20.88 12.10 16.21
N ASN A 315 -19.70 12.38 16.79
CA ASN A 315 -18.41 12.30 16.11
C ASN A 315 -17.19 12.30 17.08
N PRO A 316 -16.60 11.14 17.39
CA PRO A 316 -17.25 9.83 17.56
C PRO A 316 -17.91 9.71 18.93
N GLU A 317 -19.14 9.22 19.06
CA GLU A 317 -19.64 8.79 20.38
C GLU A 317 -19.13 7.39 20.76
N ASN A 318 -18.74 7.20 22.03
CA ASN A 318 -18.33 5.91 22.57
C ASN A 318 -19.56 5.15 23.10
N LEU A 319 -19.99 4.13 22.35
CA LEU A 319 -21.16 3.33 22.70
C LEU A 319 -20.78 2.29 23.77
N THR A 320 -20.93 2.66 25.03
CA THR A 320 -20.63 1.85 26.23
C THR A 320 -21.90 1.28 26.88
N HIS A 321 -21.75 0.31 27.79
CA HIS A 321 -22.90 -0.19 28.58
C HIS A 321 -23.47 0.84 29.56
N ASP A 322 -22.66 1.81 30.01
CA ASP A 322 -23.12 2.88 30.90
C ASP A 322 -23.99 3.92 30.16
N LEU A 323 -23.60 4.26 28.93
CA LEU A 323 -24.39 5.10 28.02
C LEU A 323 -25.65 4.38 27.51
N LEU A 324 -25.52 3.07 27.23
CA LEU A 324 -26.58 2.21 26.69
C LEU A 324 -26.97 1.11 27.70
N PRO A 325 -27.64 1.42 28.83
CA PRO A 325 -28.05 0.42 29.82
C PRO A 325 -29.24 -0.45 29.35
N LYS A 326 -29.81 -0.15 28.18
CA LYS A 326 -30.94 -0.88 27.57
C LYS A 326 -30.47 -1.63 26.32
N SER A 327 -31.28 -2.60 25.87
CA SER A 327 -31.03 -3.34 24.61
C SER A 327 -31.28 -2.53 23.35
N ASN A 328 -31.95 -1.37 23.43
CA ASN A 328 -32.11 -0.42 22.33
C ASN A 328 -32.16 1.03 22.82
N ALA A 329 -31.85 1.97 21.93
CA ALA A 329 -31.88 3.41 22.18
C ALA A 329 -31.97 4.23 20.87
N THR A 330 -32.49 5.45 20.97
CA THR A 330 -32.25 6.52 19.99
C THR A 330 -30.88 7.15 20.29
N LEU A 331 -30.01 7.28 19.28
CA LEU A 331 -28.71 7.96 19.43
C LEU A 331 -28.89 9.47 19.22
N ALA A 332 -29.51 9.87 18.11
CA ALA A 332 -29.89 11.26 17.84
C ALA A 332 -31.25 11.35 17.13
N GLN A 333 -31.96 12.47 17.31
CA GLN A 333 -33.26 12.70 16.69
C GLN A 333 -33.50 14.16 16.29
N TYR A 334 -34.30 14.33 15.24
CA TYR A 334 -34.69 15.63 14.68
C TYR A 334 -36.18 15.61 14.31
N HIS A 335 -36.97 16.49 14.93
CA HIS A 335 -38.35 16.77 14.52
C HIS A 335 -38.34 17.79 13.39
N VAL A 336 -38.95 17.45 12.26
CA VAL A 336 -39.01 18.31 11.07
C VAL A 336 -40.45 18.76 10.86
N THR A 337 -40.64 20.08 10.90
CA THR A 337 -41.87 20.74 10.45
C THR A 337 -41.57 21.41 9.10
N PRO A 338 -42.09 20.90 7.96
CA PRO A 338 -41.74 21.36 6.63
C PRO A 338 -41.92 22.87 6.37
N THR A 339 -40.90 23.45 5.75
CA THR A 339 -40.96 24.80 5.14
C THR A 339 -41.15 24.74 3.62
N SER A 340 -40.91 23.58 3.01
CA SER A 340 -40.91 23.37 1.55
C SER A 340 -41.68 22.11 1.14
N ALA A 341 -42.13 22.06 -0.12
CA ALA A 341 -42.85 20.89 -0.66
C ALA A 341 -41.98 19.63 -0.74
N THR A 342 -40.67 19.80 -0.91
CA THR A 342 -39.64 18.77 -0.66
C THR A 342 -38.62 19.39 0.29
N ASN A 343 -38.28 18.68 1.36
CA ASN A 343 -37.32 19.11 2.38
C ASN A 343 -36.14 18.15 2.32
N LYS A 344 -34.93 18.68 2.32
CA LYS A 344 -33.72 17.91 2.08
C LYS A 344 -32.93 17.81 3.37
N HIS A 345 -32.45 16.62 3.67
CA HIS A 345 -31.71 16.31 4.89
C HIS A 345 -30.38 15.68 4.53
N ARG A 346 -29.33 16.03 5.25
CA ARG A 346 -28.12 15.25 5.39
C ARG A 346 -28.10 14.70 6.81
N ILE A 347 -27.94 13.40 6.93
CA ILE A 347 -27.71 12.74 8.22
C ILE A 347 -26.27 12.27 8.20
N PHE A 348 -25.43 12.90 9.01
CA PHE A 348 -24.06 12.46 9.27
C PHE A 348 -23.98 11.94 10.71
N GLY A 349 -23.26 10.86 10.93
CA GLY A 349 -23.08 10.32 12.28
C GLY A 349 -21.94 9.33 12.34
N TRP A 350 -21.38 9.19 13.54
CA TRP A 350 -20.10 8.52 13.72
C TRP A 350 -19.96 8.00 15.15
N HIS A 351 -19.71 6.69 15.29
CA HIS A 351 -19.85 5.94 16.55
C HIS A 351 -18.77 4.88 16.69
N LEU A 352 -18.30 4.61 17.92
CA LEU A 352 -17.35 3.55 18.26
C LEU A 352 -18.01 2.52 19.17
N ASN A 353 -18.04 1.25 18.75
CA ASN A 353 -18.58 0.17 19.56
C ASN A 353 -17.68 -0.20 20.75
N LYS A 354 -18.15 0.00 21.99
CA LYS A 354 -17.50 -0.47 23.23
C LYS A 354 -18.44 -1.33 24.09
N LEU A 355 -19.38 -2.03 23.44
CA LEU A 355 -20.29 -2.98 24.08
C LEU A 355 -19.72 -4.41 24.16
N GLY A 356 -18.69 -4.73 23.38
CA GLY A 356 -18.13 -6.09 23.28
C GLY A 356 -18.98 -7.07 22.46
N GLU A 357 -20.13 -6.64 21.96
CA GLU A 357 -21.05 -7.39 21.11
C GLU A 357 -21.39 -6.59 19.84
N ALA A 358 -21.75 -7.29 18.75
CA ALA A 358 -22.18 -6.64 17.51
C ALA A 358 -23.57 -6.02 17.67
N VAL A 359 -23.80 -4.85 17.08
CA VAL A 359 -25.07 -4.10 17.19
C VAL A 359 -25.56 -3.61 15.83
N ASN A 360 -26.87 -3.49 15.69
CA ASN A 360 -27.47 -2.89 14.49
C ASN A 360 -27.77 -1.42 14.75
N ILE A 361 -27.24 -0.53 13.91
CA ILE A 361 -27.61 0.88 13.83
C ILE A 361 -28.46 1.08 12.57
N GLY A 362 -29.45 1.96 12.63
CA GLY A 362 -30.21 2.36 11.45
C GLY A 362 -30.76 3.77 11.52
N ILE A 363 -31.07 4.31 10.34
CA ILE A 363 -31.79 5.56 10.16
C ILE A 363 -33.27 5.22 10.00
N THR A 364 -34.12 5.79 10.84
CA THR A 364 -35.58 5.66 10.74
C THR A 364 -36.25 7.00 10.48
N ILE A 365 -37.37 6.96 9.76
CA ILE A 365 -38.29 8.08 9.60
C ILE A 365 -39.66 7.64 10.10
N GLU A 366 -40.19 8.36 11.08
CA GLU A 366 -41.55 8.26 11.56
C GLU A 366 -42.37 9.43 11.02
N ASN A 367 -43.46 9.14 10.32
CA ASN A 367 -44.42 10.17 9.92
C ASN A 367 -45.32 10.50 11.12
N THR A 368 -45.12 11.65 11.75
CA THR A 368 -45.89 12.10 12.93
C THR A 368 -47.18 12.84 12.55
N SER A 369 -47.44 13.01 11.25
CA SER A 369 -48.67 13.61 10.74
C SER A 369 -49.91 12.75 11.00
N SER A 370 -51.06 13.41 11.14
CA SER A 370 -52.36 12.76 11.40
C SER A 370 -53.11 12.31 10.14
N SER A 371 -52.79 12.87 8.97
CA SER A 371 -53.53 12.64 7.72
C SER A 371 -52.68 12.59 6.45
N GLU A 372 -51.55 13.31 6.41
CA GLU A 372 -50.71 13.41 5.21
C GLU A 372 -49.63 12.32 5.17
N SER A 373 -49.47 11.68 4.02
CA SER A 373 -48.39 10.71 3.78
C SER A 373 -47.13 11.42 3.29
N ILE A 374 -45.95 10.95 3.70
CA ILE A 374 -44.66 11.39 3.14
C ILE A 374 -44.09 10.33 2.20
N LYS A 375 -43.26 10.79 1.26
CA LYS A 375 -42.47 9.96 0.37
C LYS A 375 -41.00 10.34 0.46
N VAL A 376 -40.15 9.34 0.59
CA VAL A 376 -38.70 9.47 0.37
C VAL A 376 -38.50 9.61 -1.14
N SER A 377 -38.41 10.84 -1.64
CA SER A 377 -38.35 11.13 -3.08
C SER A 377 -36.97 10.82 -3.67
N SER A 378 -35.92 10.95 -2.85
CA SER A 378 -34.55 10.54 -3.11
C SER A 378 -33.91 10.08 -1.80
N ALA A 379 -33.12 9.02 -1.82
CA ALA A 379 -32.22 8.67 -0.72
C ALA A 379 -30.91 8.11 -1.29
N LYS A 380 -29.78 8.62 -0.81
CA LYS A 380 -28.44 8.18 -1.22
C LYS A 380 -27.45 8.43 -0.08
N GLY A 381 -26.38 7.64 -0.02
CA GLY A 381 -25.35 7.89 0.98
C GLY A 381 -24.16 6.95 0.91
N ILE A 382 -23.44 6.92 2.01
CA ILE A 382 -22.26 6.10 2.23
C ILE A 382 -22.19 5.78 3.73
N THR A 383 -21.88 4.53 4.03
CA THR A 383 -21.49 4.07 5.36
C THR A 383 -20.16 3.35 5.21
N GLN A 384 -19.21 3.64 6.10
CA GLN A 384 -17.90 3.01 6.16
C GLN A 384 -17.61 2.59 7.60
N MET A 385 -16.82 1.53 7.77
CA MET A 385 -16.47 0.97 9.08
C MET A 385 -15.00 0.57 9.11
N SER A 386 -14.36 0.72 10.27
CA SER A 386 -13.02 0.21 10.50
C SER A 386 -12.77 -0.09 11.98
N GLY A 387 -12.07 -1.19 12.24
CA GLY A 387 -11.52 -1.57 13.54
C GLY A 387 -10.03 -1.26 13.69
N ASN A 388 -9.46 -0.43 12.81
CA ASN A 388 -8.09 0.07 12.93
C ASN A 388 -8.06 1.52 13.48
N ASN A 389 -6.85 2.05 13.70
CA ASN A 389 -6.65 3.37 14.31
C ASN A 389 -6.78 4.55 13.32
N TRP A 390 -6.97 4.32 12.01
CA TRP A 390 -7.02 5.37 10.97
C TRP A 390 -8.39 5.58 10.38
N VAL A 391 -9.41 5.56 11.24
CA VAL A 391 -10.80 5.89 10.91
C VAL A 391 -10.94 7.20 10.12
N GLY A 392 -10.03 8.16 10.31
CA GLY A 392 -9.95 9.39 9.52
C GLY A 392 -9.68 9.19 8.02
N HIS A 393 -8.85 8.21 7.66
CA HIS A 393 -8.64 7.81 6.26
C HIS A 393 -9.76 6.88 5.80
N ASP A 394 -10.01 5.82 6.57
CA ASP A 394 -10.90 4.70 6.21
C ASP A 394 -12.35 5.13 6.00
N ILE A 395 -12.83 6.01 6.88
CA ILE A 395 -14.21 6.46 6.95
C ILE A 395 -14.26 7.93 6.51
N GLY A 396 -13.42 8.79 7.10
CA GLY A 396 -13.45 10.25 6.90
C GLY A 396 -13.19 10.67 5.45
N LEU A 397 -12.03 10.32 4.89
CA LEU A 397 -11.70 10.64 3.49
C LEU A 397 -12.65 9.92 2.52
N SER A 398 -13.05 8.69 2.79
CA SER A 398 -13.97 7.92 1.93
C SER A 398 -15.35 8.60 1.82
N ILE A 399 -15.86 9.16 2.92
CA ILE A 399 -17.10 9.95 2.94
C ILE A 399 -16.91 11.27 2.17
N ALA A 400 -15.80 11.98 2.40
CA ALA A 400 -15.50 13.24 1.74
C ALA A 400 -15.37 13.08 0.20
N ASP A 401 -14.67 12.02 -0.23
CA ASP A 401 -14.49 11.66 -1.64
C ASP A 401 -15.83 11.41 -2.33
N ALA A 402 -16.61 10.47 -1.80
CA ALA A 402 -17.90 10.08 -2.37
C ALA A 402 -18.90 11.25 -2.38
N THR A 403 -18.81 12.15 -1.41
CA THR A 403 -19.67 13.34 -1.32
C THR A 403 -19.32 14.38 -2.39
N LEU A 404 -18.05 14.81 -2.51
CA LEU A 404 -17.66 15.82 -3.51
C LEU A 404 -17.70 15.30 -4.95
N ASN A 405 -17.45 14.00 -5.16
CA ASN A 405 -17.62 13.35 -6.47
C ASN A 405 -19.09 13.10 -6.84
N GLY A 406 -20.04 13.25 -5.90
CA GLY A 406 -21.44 12.88 -6.10
C GLY A 406 -21.70 11.37 -6.24
N LYS A 407 -20.73 10.53 -5.84
CA LYS A 407 -20.74 9.05 -5.93
C LYS A 407 -21.37 8.36 -4.70
N LEU A 408 -22.17 9.09 -3.91
CA LEU A 408 -23.03 8.52 -2.87
C LEU A 408 -23.95 7.45 -3.49
N LYS A 409 -23.95 6.25 -2.90
CA LYS A 409 -24.72 5.09 -3.38
C LYS A 409 -26.21 5.37 -3.21
N LYS A 410 -27.01 5.06 -4.23
CA LYS A 410 -28.47 5.16 -4.13
C LYS A 410 -29.00 4.15 -3.11
N SER A 411 -29.91 4.58 -2.24
CA SER A 411 -30.65 3.73 -1.31
C SER A 411 -31.86 3.08 -1.98
N ASP A 412 -32.12 1.81 -1.65
CA ASP A 412 -33.33 1.08 -2.05
C ASP A 412 -34.60 1.68 -1.42
N SER A 413 -34.47 2.46 -0.34
CA SER A 413 -35.57 3.23 0.26
C SER A 413 -36.03 4.42 -0.61
N THR A 414 -35.35 4.69 -1.73
CA THR A 414 -35.80 5.70 -2.71
C THR A 414 -37.15 5.32 -3.32
N GLY A 415 -38.17 6.11 -3.02
CA GLY A 415 -39.54 5.92 -3.50
C GLY A 415 -40.51 5.40 -2.43
N VAL A 416 -40.01 5.01 -1.26
CA VAL A 416 -40.82 4.53 -0.13
C VAL A 416 -41.80 5.61 0.33
N VAL A 417 -43.05 5.22 0.53
CA VAL A 417 -44.10 6.02 1.15
C VAL A 417 -44.26 5.59 2.60
N ILE A 418 -44.49 6.56 3.49
CA ILE A 418 -44.69 6.37 4.93
C ILE A 418 -46.05 6.98 5.30
N ALA A 419 -47.00 6.12 5.69
CA ALA A 419 -48.35 6.54 6.04
C ALA A 419 -48.39 7.33 7.37
N PRO A 420 -49.45 8.11 7.66
CA PRO A 420 -49.67 8.74 8.97
C PRO A 420 -49.47 7.77 10.15
N GLY A 421 -48.61 8.12 11.10
CA GLY A 421 -48.24 7.31 12.26
C GLY A 421 -47.31 6.12 11.96
N GLU A 422 -46.96 5.85 10.70
CA GLU A 422 -46.05 4.78 10.33
C GLU A 422 -44.58 5.15 10.58
N THR A 423 -43.72 4.15 10.74
CA THR A 423 -42.27 4.32 10.84
C THR A 423 -41.58 3.33 9.91
N LYS A 424 -40.63 3.79 9.10
CA LYS A 424 -39.80 2.95 8.23
C LYS A 424 -38.34 3.06 8.63
N VAL A 425 -37.61 1.96 8.43
CA VAL A 425 -36.15 1.99 8.30
C VAL A 425 -35.81 2.49 6.91
N ILE A 426 -34.87 3.42 6.80
CA ILE A 426 -34.35 3.94 5.53
C ILE A 426 -33.02 3.28 5.21
N GLU A 427 -32.16 3.13 6.22
CA GLU A 427 -30.83 2.53 6.15
C GLU A 427 -30.59 1.70 7.42
N THR A 428 -29.85 0.60 7.32
CA THR A 428 -29.45 -0.22 8.47
C THR A 428 -28.09 -0.86 8.22
N PHE A 429 -27.27 -0.98 9.25
CA PHE A 429 -25.93 -1.55 9.18
C PHE A 429 -25.49 -2.16 10.51
N GLU A 430 -24.83 -3.31 10.43
CA GLU A 430 -24.28 -4.05 11.58
C GLU A 430 -22.87 -3.56 11.90
N MET A 431 -22.63 -3.14 13.14
CA MET A 431 -21.36 -2.61 13.64
C MET A 431 -20.75 -3.59 14.65
N PHE A 432 -19.59 -4.14 14.30
CA PHE A 432 -18.85 -5.12 15.11
C PHE A 432 -18.25 -4.51 16.40
N PRO A 433 -17.88 -5.33 17.42
CA PRO A 433 -17.17 -4.85 18.60
C PRO A 433 -15.86 -4.13 18.25
N ASP A 434 -15.53 -3.08 18.97
CA ASP A 434 -14.32 -2.25 18.77
C ASP A 434 -14.18 -1.56 17.40
N TYR A 435 -15.15 -1.72 16.50
CA TYR A 435 -15.19 -1.00 15.22
C TYR A 435 -15.82 0.38 15.41
N VAL A 436 -15.28 1.33 14.66
CA VAL A 436 -15.92 2.61 14.37
C VAL A 436 -16.78 2.47 13.12
N VAL A 437 -17.99 3.04 13.15
CA VAL A 437 -18.78 3.36 11.96
C VAL A 437 -18.81 4.86 11.76
N GLY A 438 -18.81 5.31 10.51
CA GLY A 438 -19.26 6.65 10.14
C GLY A 438 -20.07 6.61 8.86
N PHE A 439 -21.04 7.51 8.75
CA PHE A 439 -21.98 7.54 7.64
C PHE A 439 -22.39 8.96 7.26
N LEU A 440 -22.79 9.11 6.00
CA LEU A 440 -23.43 10.31 5.45
C LEU A 440 -24.53 9.89 4.48
N HIS A 441 -25.76 10.30 4.76
CA HIS A 441 -26.93 10.02 3.92
C HIS A 441 -27.68 11.31 3.58
N ASP A 442 -27.75 11.64 2.28
CA ASP A 442 -28.57 12.72 1.73
C ASP A 442 -29.95 12.14 1.38
N ILE A 443 -31.00 12.59 2.07
CA ILE A 443 -32.40 12.12 1.94
C ILE A 443 -33.30 13.30 1.61
N ASP A 444 -34.21 13.16 0.65
CA ASP A 444 -35.16 14.19 0.23
C ASP A 444 -36.59 13.68 0.50
N ILE A 445 -37.36 14.42 1.30
CA ILE A 445 -38.67 14.01 1.81
C ILE A 445 -39.75 14.95 1.29
N GLN A 446 -40.74 14.39 0.59
CA GLN A 446 -41.81 15.10 -0.09
C GLN A 446 -43.18 14.71 0.49
N ALA A 447 -44.10 15.69 0.59
CA ALA A 447 -45.50 15.43 0.90
C ALA A 447 -46.22 14.78 -0.30
N VAL A 448 -47.02 13.72 -0.09
CA VAL A 448 -47.65 12.95 -1.18
C VAL A 448 -48.79 13.72 -1.85
N ASN A 449 -49.59 14.47 -1.07
CA ASN A 449 -50.72 15.27 -1.58
C ASN A 449 -50.39 16.77 -1.60
N GLY A 450 -49.15 17.16 -1.26
CA GLY A 450 -48.69 18.55 -1.24
C GLY A 450 -49.02 19.30 0.06
N GLY A 451 -49.31 18.59 1.16
CA GLY A 451 -49.44 19.20 2.48
C GLY A 451 -48.09 19.59 3.12
N SER A 452 -48.12 19.99 4.39
CA SER A 452 -46.94 20.19 5.25
C SER A 452 -46.91 19.12 6.36
N PRO A 453 -46.43 17.90 6.10
CA PRO A 453 -46.43 16.81 7.06
C PRO A 453 -45.25 16.89 8.04
N ASP A 454 -45.53 16.93 9.34
CA ASP A 454 -44.52 16.71 10.37
C ASP A 454 -43.98 15.27 10.34
N TYR A 455 -42.68 15.10 10.62
CA TYR A 455 -42.03 13.80 10.80
C TYR A 455 -40.81 13.87 11.72
N MET A 456 -40.47 12.71 12.30
CA MET A 456 -39.27 12.50 13.12
C MET A 456 -38.23 11.69 12.33
N ILE A 457 -37.04 12.26 12.15
CA ILE A 457 -35.84 11.52 11.70
C ILE A 457 -35.09 11.07 12.95
N ARG A 458 -34.65 9.80 13.00
CA ARG A 458 -33.81 9.27 14.09
C ARG A 458 -32.66 8.42 13.57
N THR A 459 -31.52 8.49 14.25
CA THR A 459 -30.53 7.41 14.27
C THR A 459 -30.82 6.56 15.50
N VAL A 460 -31.01 5.25 15.33
CA VAL A 460 -31.39 4.30 16.39
C VAL A 460 -30.44 3.11 16.43
N LEU A 461 -30.29 2.50 17.60
CA LEU A 461 -29.43 1.35 17.85
C LEU A 461 -30.17 0.23 18.58
N THR A 462 -29.84 -1.01 18.26
CA THR A 462 -30.20 -2.20 19.06
C THR A 462 -29.05 -3.18 19.19
N LYS A 463 -28.88 -3.74 20.40
CA LYS A 463 -27.95 -4.83 20.73
C LYS A 463 -28.49 -6.22 20.37
N THR A 464 -29.65 -6.27 19.72
CA THR A 464 -30.40 -7.50 19.40
C THR A 464 -31.01 -7.38 18.01
N ASN A 465 -31.48 -8.46 17.41
CA ASN A 465 -32.20 -8.39 16.12
C ASN A 465 -33.66 -7.91 16.28
N SER A 466 -33.87 -6.86 17.09
CA SER A 466 -35.18 -6.25 17.34
C SER A 466 -35.55 -5.24 16.25
N ASP A 467 -36.83 -5.20 15.89
CA ASP A 467 -37.39 -4.25 14.92
C ASP A 467 -37.09 -2.77 15.25
N LEU A 468 -36.24 -2.16 14.43
CA LEU A 468 -35.80 -0.76 14.55
C LEU A 468 -36.96 0.25 14.46
N THR A 469 -38.07 -0.07 13.77
CA THR A 469 -39.20 0.85 13.61
C THR A 469 -39.95 1.12 14.93
N LYS A 470 -39.74 0.26 15.93
CA LYS A 470 -40.33 0.39 17.28
C LYS A 470 -39.47 1.23 18.24
N ILE A 471 -38.25 1.62 17.84
CA ILE A 471 -37.35 2.41 18.69
C ILE A 471 -37.75 3.89 18.61
N LYS A 472 -38.54 4.31 19.60
CA LYS A 472 -39.04 5.68 19.77
C LYS A 472 -38.72 6.23 21.16
N THR A 473 -37.58 5.82 21.73
CA THR A 473 -37.10 6.37 23.01
C THR A 473 -36.62 7.80 22.80
N ASP A 474 -36.53 8.54 23.90
CA ASP A 474 -35.62 9.67 24.00
C ASP A 474 -34.21 9.32 23.50
N ALA A 475 -33.51 10.31 22.94
CA ALA A 475 -32.08 10.22 22.66
C ALA A 475 -31.29 9.89 23.94
N VAL A 476 -30.16 9.19 23.80
CA VAL A 476 -29.22 8.93 24.90
C VAL A 476 -28.77 10.24 25.54
N ALA A 477 -28.46 10.19 26.84
CA ALA A 477 -27.88 11.35 27.54
C ALA A 477 -26.53 11.74 26.93
N ILE A 478 -26.18 13.01 27.04
CA ILE A 478 -24.85 13.51 26.73
C ILE A 478 -23.87 13.03 27.81
N ASP A 479 -22.72 12.50 27.43
CA ASP A 479 -21.58 12.34 28.34
C ASP A 479 -21.01 13.74 28.67
N GLU A 480 -21.04 14.12 29.95
CA GLU A 480 -20.55 15.43 30.39
C GLU A 480 -19.03 15.59 30.28
N TYR A 481 -18.28 14.49 30.24
CA TYR A 481 -16.83 14.43 30.12
C TYR A 481 -16.38 14.22 28.67
N ALA A 482 -17.21 13.60 27.82
CA ALA A 482 -17.00 13.41 26.39
C ALA A 482 -18.12 14.04 25.54
N LYS A 483 -18.15 15.38 25.48
CA LYS A 483 -19.19 16.13 24.77
C LYS A 483 -18.96 16.15 23.25
N HIS A 484 -19.70 15.30 22.51
CA HIS A 484 -19.67 15.24 21.05
C HIS A 484 -20.82 16.04 20.40
N PRO A 485 -20.66 16.58 19.17
CA PRO A 485 -21.72 17.35 18.52
C PRO A 485 -22.96 16.52 18.20
N ARG A 486 -24.15 17.05 18.50
CA ARG A 486 -25.44 16.38 18.28
C ARG A 486 -26.52 17.43 18.05
N GLY A 487 -27.34 17.30 17.00
CA GLY A 487 -28.37 18.30 16.70
C GLY A 487 -28.77 18.32 15.24
N ALA A 488 -29.43 19.41 14.80
CA ALA A 488 -29.76 19.63 13.40
C ALA A 488 -29.64 21.12 13.04
N TRP A 489 -29.14 21.48 11.86
CA TRP A 489 -28.88 22.88 11.45
C TRP A 489 -29.35 23.17 10.02
N PRO A 490 -29.74 24.42 9.69
CA PRO A 490 -30.43 24.76 8.44
C PRO A 490 -29.58 24.73 7.16
N SER A 491 -28.34 24.23 7.20
CA SER A 491 -27.62 23.82 5.99
C SER A 491 -26.45 22.87 6.29
N ALA A 492 -26.21 21.94 5.36
CA ALA A 492 -25.01 21.13 5.21
C ALA A 492 -23.87 21.82 4.41
N THR A 493 -23.94 23.13 4.16
CA THR A 493 -22.92 23.88 3.38
C THR A 493 -22.67 25.28 3.94
N ILE A 494 -21.38 25.64 4.06
CA ILE A 494 -20.91 27.01 4.33
C ILE A 494 -20.37 27.63 3.04
N LEU A 495 -20.85 28.81 2.64
CA LEU A 495 -20.26 29.63 1.59
C LEU A 495 -19.30 30.67 2.21
N ALA A 496 -18.08 30.73 1.69
CA ALA A 496 -16.99 31.61 2.10
C ALA A 496 -16.44 32.40 0.90
N ASP A 497 -16.86 33.66 0.79
CA ASP A 497 -16.34 34.61 -0.20
C ASP A 497 -15.09 35.30 0.35
N PHE A 498 -13.93 35.06 -0.25
CA PHE A 498 -12.67 35.65 0.18
C PHE A 498 -12.55 37.11 -0.31
N PRO A 499 -11.76 37.96 0.38
CA PRO A 499 -11.29 39.21 -0.20
C PRO A 499 -10.57 38.96 -1.54
N ALA A 500 -10.63 39.93 -2.45
CA ALA A 500 -9.96 39.81 -3.74
C ALA A 500 -8.43 39.78 -3.57
N TYR A 501 -7.77 38.80 -4.18
CA TYR A 501 -6.32 38.75 -4.26
C TYR A 501 -5.83 39.50 -5.50
N THR A 502 -4.97 40.50 -5.29
CA THR A 502 -4.29 41.21 -6.38
C THR A 502 -2.99 40.48 -6.73
N VAL A 503 -2.79 40.19 -8.01
CA VAL A 503 -1.60 39.51 -8.52
C VAL A 503 -0.33 40.33 -8.23
N ASP A 504 0.80 39.63 -8.05
CA ASP A 504 2.10 40.16 -7.60
C ASP A 504 2.12 40.75 -6.18
N THR A 505 1.04 40.62 -5.38
CA THR A 505 1.08 40.92 -3.93
C THR A 505 1.51 39.71 -3.10
N PRO A 506 2.03 39.89 -1.86
CA PRO A 506 2.51 38.78 -1.02
C PRO A 506 1.44 37.70 -0.74
N GLU A 507 1.89 36.49 -0.36
CA GLU A 507 0.99 35.40 0.05
C GLU A 507 0.00 35.89 1.13
N VAL A 508 -1.28 35.59 0.91
CA VAL A 508 -2.32 35.79 1.93
C VAL A 508 -3.01 34.47 2.24
N GLY A 509 -3.08 34.14 3.54
CA GLY A 509 -3.83 33.01 4.07
C GLY A 509 -5.20 33.41 4.60
N TYR A 510 -6.17 32.52 4.45
CA TYR A 510 -7.51 32.65 5.01
C TYR A 510 -7.96 31.35 5.68
N ASN A 511 -8.68 31.46 6.80
CA ASN A 511 -9.29 30.33 7.49
C ASN A 511 -10.80 30.55 7.66
N ILE A 512 -11.57 29.51 7.36
CA ILE A 512 -13.02 29.55 7.51
C ILE A 512 -13.38 29.41 8.99
N SER A 513 -13.04 28.29 9.64
CA SER A 513 -13.19 28.14 11.09
C SER A 513 -12.34 29.17 11.85
N ASN A 514 -13.00 30.05 12.60
CA ASN A 514 -12.43 31.33 13.02
C ASN A 514 -12.97 31.90 14.34
N GLY A 515 -13.69 31.12 15.15
CA GLY A 515 -14.37 31.61 16.36
C GLY A 515 -15.62 32.46 16.07
N ARG A 516 -16.14 32.45 14.84
CA ARG A 516 -17.44 33.03 14.46
C ARG A 516 -18.25 32.11 13.56
N THR A 517 -17.63 31.50 12.56
CA THR A 517 -18.24 30.40 11.77
C THR A 517 -18.62 29.22 12.65
N ASP A 518 -17.83 28.97 13.69
CA ASP A 518 -18.00 27.88 14.63
C ASP A 518 -19.27 28.12 15.50
N HIS A 519 -19.85 29.32 15.42
CA HIS A 519 -21.15 29.69 15.97
C HIS A 519 -22.32 29.61 14.96
N LEU A 520 -22.08 29.27 13.69
CA LEU A 520 -23.16 28.96 12.74
C LEU A 520 -23.91 27.67 13.13
N GLN A 521 -23.23 26.77 13.85
CA GLN A 521 -23.78 25.50 14.33
C GLN A 521 -23.70 25.37 15.86
N THR A 522 -24.14 26.37 16.63
CA THR A 522 -24.30 26.21 18.09
C THR A 522 -25.55 25.43 18.49
N THR A 523 -25.67 25.10 19.78
CA THR A 523 -26.88 24.59 20.41
C THR A 523 -28.09 25.51 20.18
N GLU A 524 -27.94 26.83 20.35
CA GLU A 524 -29.03 27.80 20.18
C GLU A 524 -29.51 27.89 18.73
N ASN A 525 -28.60 27.70 17.78
CA ASN A 525 -28.88 27.70 16.34
C ASN A 525 -29.36 26.32 15.81
N SER A 526 -29.55 25.32 16.69
CA SER A 526 -30.07 24.00 16.31
C SER A 526 -31.59 24.04 16.05
N LEU A 527 -32.01 23.48 14.91
CA LEU A 527 -33.41 23.21 14.57
C LEU A 527 -34.01 22.12 15.46
N SER A 528 -33.19 21.20 15.98
CA SER A 528 -33.60 20.23 17.01
C SER A 528 -33.18 20.73 18.39
N GLN A 529 -34.15 21.19 19.19
CA GLN A 529 -33.95 21.53 20.60
C GLN A 529 -34.30 20.37 21.54
N ILE A 530 -34.56 19.18 20.99
CA ILE A 530 -35.03 18.00 21.73
C ILE A 530 -33.84 17.29 22.37
N ASN A 531 -33.89 17.13 23.70
CA ASN A 531 -32.96 16.34 24.52
C ASN A 531 -31.47 16.73 24.39
N GLY A 532 -31.20 18.04 24.32
CA GLY A 532 -29.86 18.60 24.41
C GLY A 532 -29.10 18.53 23.09
N ALA A 533 -29.17 19.60 22.30
CA ALA A 533 -28.23 19.78 21.20
C ALA A 533 -26.85 20.23 21.72
N LEU A 534 -25.79 19.72 21.12
CA LEU A 534 -24.41 20.19 21.28
C LEU A 534 -23.90 20.71 19.94
N GLY A 535 -23.34 21.92 19.97
CA GLY A 535 -22.84 22.57 18.77
C GLY A 535 -21.78 21.77 18.00
N ASN A 536 -21.66 22.04 16.69
CA ASN A 536 -20.75 21.41 15.75
C ASN A 536 -19.61 22.36 15.30
N PRO A 537 -18.71 22.81 16.20
CA PRO A 537 -17.64 23.75 15.86
C PRO A 537 -16.57 23.14 14.94
N GLY A 538 -16.54 21.82 14.81
CA GLY A 538 -15.70 21.10 13.83
C GLY A 538 -16.28 21.02 12.42
N HIS A 539 -17.51 21.54 12.21
CA HIS A 539 -18.24 21.48 10.93
C HIS A 539 -18.32 20.05 10.34
N PHE A 540 -18.49 19.03 11.18
CA PHE A 540 -18.64 17.65 10.71
C PHE A 540 -19.87 17.52 9.81
N GLY A 541 -19.78 16.70 8.74
CA GLY A 541 -20.82 16.57 7.71
C GLY A 541 -20.97 17.74 6.72
N MET A 542 -20.28 18.87 6.94
CA MET A 542 -20.39 20.07 6.11
C MET A 542 -19.52 20.02 4.84
N ASN A 543 -20.06 20.56 3.74
CA ASN A 543 -19.27 21.04 2.62
C ASN A 543 -18.91 22.53 2.82
N TYR A 544 -17.82 23.00 2.23
CA TYR A 544 -17.57 24.44 2.01
C TYR A 544 -17.61 24.79 0.52
N LYS A 545 -18.38 25.83 0.20
CA LYS A 545 -18.29 26.76 -0.94
C LYS A 545 -17.13 27.76 -0.78
N VAL A 546 -16.05 27.75 -1.56
CA VAL A 546 -15.04 28.84 -1.49
C VAL A 546 -14.93 29.58 -2.82
N SER A 547 -14.95 30.92 -2.73
CA SER A 547 -15.04 31.85 -3.84
C SER A 547 -13.92 32.87 -3.69
N ILE A 548 -12.90 32.82 -4.55
CA ILE A 548 -11.68 33.63 -4.46
C ILE A 548 -11.59 34.56 -5.68
N PRO A 549 -11.93 35.85 -5.55
CA PRO A 549 -11.78 36.83 -6.63
C PRO A 549 -10.30 37.15 -6.88
N LEU A 550 -9.93 37.31 -8.16
CA LEU A 550 -8.58 37.65 -8.59
C LEU A 550 -8.58 38.98 -9.37
N ILE A 551 -7.55 39.80 -9.18
CA ILE A 551 -7.35 41.08 -9.88
C ILE A 551 -5.93 41.13 -10.46
N ASN A 552 -5.80 41.34 -11.78
CA ASN A 552 -4.54 41.32 -12.51
C ASN A 552 -4.40 42.58 -13.39
N ASP A 553 -3.86 43.64 -12.80
CA ASP A 553 -3.61 44.91 -13.48
C ASP A 553 -2.38 44.87 -14.40
N THR A 554 -1.64 43.76 -14.46
CA THR A 554 -0.39 43.64 -15.24
C THR A 554 -0.62 43.48 -16.75
N GLY A 555 -1.82 43.09 -17.17
CA GLY A 555 -2.14 42.74 -18.56
C GLY A 555 -1.42 41.50 -19.10
N SER A 556 -0.66 40.79 -18.26
CA SER A 556 0.08 39.57 -18.62
C SER A 556 -0.61 38.31 -18.08
N THR A 557 -0.42 37.16 -18.73
CA THR A 557 -0.88 35.87 -18.20
C THR A 557 -0.04 35.49 -16.99
N LYS A 558 -0.69 35.17 -15.87
CA LYS A 558 -0.06 34.96 -14.56
C LYS A 558 -0.46 33.62 -13.98
N THR A 559 0.45 32.98 -13.24
CA THR A 559 0.18 31.69 -12.58
C THR A 559 -0.02 31.95 -11.10
N ILE A 560 -1.22 31.64 -10.62
CA ILE A 560 -1.62 31.79 -9.22
C ILE A 560 -1.52 30.40 -8.58
N LYS A 561 -0.82 30.32 -7.45
CA LYS A 561 -0.81 29.13 -6.59
C LYS A 561 -1.89 29.29 -5.55
N VAL A 562 -2.64 28.21 -5.32
CA VAL A 562 -3.51 28.08 -4.16
C VAL A 562 -3.04 26.89 -3.33
N LYS A 563 -2.80 27.10 -2.03
CA LYS A 563 -2.31 26.07 -1.10
C LYS A 563 -3.37 25.73 -0.06
N LEU A 564 -3.45 24.47 0.35
CA LEU A 564 -4.26 24.01 1.49
C LEU A 564 -3.36 23.41 2.57
N THR A 565 -3.60 23.77 3.84
CA THR A 565 -2.93 23.15 5.01
C THR A 565 -3.85 23.18 6.24
N GLY A 566 -3.51 22.38 7.26
CA GLY A 566 -4.21 22.36 8.54
C GLY A 566 -3.86 23.55 9.44
N ARG A 567 -4.84 24.02 10.22
CA ARG A 567 -4.65 25.08 11.21
C ARG A 567 -4.74 24.53 12.63
N GLY A 568 -3.59 24.45 13.32
CA GLY A 568 -3.47 24.02 14.72
C GLY A 568 -3.12 22.55 14.94
N GLY A 569 -2.98 21.76 13.87
CA GLY A 569 -2.65 20.34 13.91
C GLY A 569 -2.96 19.66 12.57
N LEU A 570 -3.30 18.36 12.61
CA LEU A 570 -3.53 17.55 11.40
C LEU A 570 -4.83 17.92 10.67
N TYR A 571 -4.76 17.99 9.34
CA TYR A 571 -5.91 18.14 8.44
C TYR A 571 -5.83 17.13 7.29
N SER A 572 -6.96 16.52 6.95
CA SER A 572 -7.18 15.83 5.68
C SER A 572 -8.63 16.02 5.21
N GLY A 573 -8.90 15.75 3.94
CA GLY A 573 -10.22 15.95 3.34
C GLY A 573 -10.20 15.76 1.83
N ALA A 574 -11.32 16.09 1.19
CA ALA A 574 -11.42 16.17 -0.26
C ALA A 574 -11.50 17.64 -0.71
N VAL A 575 -10.89 17.95 -1.85
CA VAL A 575 -11.00 19.24 -2.55
C VAL A 575 -11.47 19.01 -3.98
N LYS A 576 -12.36 19.88 -4.46
CA LYS A 576 -12.78 19.97 -5.84
C LYS A 576 -12.32 21.30 -6.41
N PHE A 577 -11.50 21.26 -7.46
CA PHE A 577 -10.94 22.42 -8.15
C PHE A 577 -11.02 22.19 -9.66
N ASN A 578 -11.47 23.20 -10.42
CA ASN A 578 -11.72 23.10 -11.87
C ASN A 578 -12.56 21.86 -12.27
N GLY A 579 -13.49 21.45 -11.41
CA GLY A 579 -14.36 20.29 -11.61
C GLY A 579 -13.74 18.91 -11.26
N LYS A 580 -12.41 18.79 -11.14
CA LYS A 580 -11.77 17.56 -10.63
C LYS A 580 -11.83 17.54 -9.11
N VAL A 581 -12.21 16.39 -8.54
CA VAL A 581 -12.02 16.09 -7.11
C VAL A 581 -10.67 15.39 -6.92
N SER A 582 -9.92 15.80 -5.91
CA SER A 582 -8.67 15.20 -5.45
C SER A 582 -8.64 15.14 -3.92
N LEU A 583 -7.85 14.24 -3.35
CA LEU A 583 -7.75 14.06 -1.90
C LEU A 583 -6.54 14.77 -1.31
N VAL A 584 -6.72 15.34 -0.13
CA VAL A 584 -5.67 15.95 0.67
C VAL A 584 -5.13 14.87 1.62
N PRO A 585 -3.87 14.43 1.50
CA PRO A 585 -3.27 13.52 2.47
C PRO A 585 -3.15 14.20 3.83
N SER A 586 -2.91 13.46 4.92
CA SER A 586 -2.80 14.07 6.25
C SER A 586 -1.64 15.07 6.33
N LEU A 587 -1.97 16.35 6.52
CA LEU A 587 -1.04 17.49 6.55
C LEU A 587 -0.79 17.99 7.98
N ARG A 588 0.48 18.11 8.35
CA ARG A 588 0.94 18.81 9.56
C ARG A 588 0.88 20.32 9.33
N SER A 589 0.16 21.02 10.22
CA SER A 589 0.04 22.48 10.19
C SER A 589 1.38 23.21 10.10
N SER A 590 1.38 24.37 9.44
CA SER A 590 2.52 25.30 9.30
C SER A 590 3.83 24.71 8.75
N SER A 591 3.79 23.51 8.17
CA SER A 591 4.99 22.79 7.69
C SER A 591 4.74 21.93 6.46
N GLU A 592 3.53 21.38 6.30
CA GLU A 592 3.10 20.61 5.13
C GLU A 592 1.87 21.26 4.49
N TYR A 593 1.83 21.29 3.15
CA TYR A 593 0.68 21.77 2.38
C TYR A 593 0.51 20.95 1.09
N VAL A 594 -0.66 21.04 0.46
CA VAL A 594 -0.85 20.68 -0.96
C VAL A 594 -1.07 21.96 -1.75
N GLU A 595 -0.67 22.00 -3.02
CA GLU A 595 -0.90 23.16 -3.89
C GLU A 595 -1.49 22.77 -5.26
N PHE A 596 -2.14 23.74 -5.90
CA PHE A 596 -2.60 23.63 -7.28
C PHE A 596 -2.48 24.98 -8.00
N GLU A 597 -2.20 24.94 -9.30
CA GLU A 597 -1.98 26.12 -10.13
C GLU A 597 -3.23 26.54 -10.91
N TYR A 598 -3.47 27.84 -10.99
CA TYR A 598 -4.48 28.48 -11.83
C TYR A 598 -3.80 29.49 -12.77
N LYS A 599 -4.15 29.46 -14.07
CA LYS A 599 -3.53 30.34 -15.08
C LYS A 599 -4.47 31.46 -15.48
N MET A 600 -4.33 32.59 -14.78
CA MET A 600 -5.14 33.79 -14.96
C MET A 600 -4.73 34.54 -16.24
N LYS A 601 -5.70 34.94 -17.06
CA LYS A 601 -5.47 35.58 -18.38
C LYS A 601 -6.12 36.95 -18.52
N GLY A 602 -7.32 37.14 -17.98
CA GLY A 602 -8.02 38.41 -17.91
C GLY A 602 -7.51 39.30 -16.78
N SER A 603 -8.08 40.51 -16.70
CA SER A 603 -7.83 41.47 -15.61
C SER A 603 -8.63 41.18 -14.34
N SER A 604 -9.74 40.46 -14.44
CA SER A 604 -10.46 39.91 -13.28
C SER A 604 -11.03 38.53 -13.62
N GLU A 605 -10.80 37.58 -12.72
CA GLU A 605 -11.23 36.19 -12.81
C GLU A 605 -11.58 35.68 -11.39
N LYS A 606 -12.03 34.44 -11.25
CA LYS A 606 -12.40 33.85 -9.96
C LYS A 606 -12.00 32.38 -9.89
N ILE A 607 -11.40 31.98 -8.77
CA ILE A 607 -11.21 30.57 -8.41
C ILE A 607 -12.41 30.12 -7.57
N GLU A 608 -12.92 28.94 -7.87
CA GLU A 608 -13.95 28.26 -7.08
C GLU A 608 -13.41 26.93 -6.56
N LEU A 609 -13.66 26.65 -5.29
CA LEU A 609 -13.34 25.36 -4.65
C LEU A 609 -14.59 24.83 -3.94
N GLU A 610 -14.77 23.51 -3.98
CA GLU A 610 -15.61 22.81 -2.99
C GLU A 610 -14.70 21.98 -2.10
N LEU A 611 -14.96 21.98 -0.79
CA LEU A 611 -14.14 21.28 0.20
C LEU A 611 -15.02 20.47 1.16
N MET A 612 -14.51 19.35 1.65
CA MET A 612 -15.11 18.61 2.76
C MET A 612 -14.01 18.04 3.67
N HIS A 613 -14.17 18.19 4.98
CA HIS A 613 -13.29 17.57 5.98
C HIS A 613 -13.44 16.06 5.99
N ALA A 614 -12.33 15.35 6.17
CA ALA A 614 -12.38 13.98 6.68
C ALA A 614 -12.83 14.03 8.14
N GLY A 615 -13.97 13.40 8.46
CA GLY A 615 -14.31 13.13 9.86
C GLY A 615 -13.19 12.32 10.54
N GLY A 616 -12.94 12.57 11.82
CA GLY A 616 -11.83 11.95 12.56
C GLY A 616 -10.48 12.66 12.42
N VAL A 617 -10.27 13.56 11.44
CA VAL A 617 -9.06 14.38 11.32
C VAL A 617 -9.42 15.86 11.51
N ASN A 618 -9.72 16.19 12.77
CA ASN A 618 -10.68 17.22 13.16
C ASN A 618 -10.07 18.63 13.37
N LEU A 619 -9.36 19.19 12.39
CA LEU A 619 -8.96 20.61 12.45
C LEU A 619 -9.15 21.36 11.13
N PRO A 620 -9.36 22.70 11.19
CA PRO A 620 -9.85 23.44 10.05
C PRO A 620 -8.78 23.73 8.99
N VAL A 621 -9.24 23.84 7.75
CA VAL A 621 -8.42 24.18 6.60
C VAL A 621 -8.08 25.67 6.58
N ALA A 622 -6.81 25.97 6.33
CA ALA A 622 -6.35 27.27 5.90
C ALA A 622 -5.97 27.21 4.42
N ILE A 623 -6.42 28.23 3.67
CA ILE A 623 -6.31 28.33 2.22
C ILE A 623 -5.48 29.57 1.91
N TYR A 624 -4.39 29.40 1.17
CA TYR A 624 -3.44 30.47 0.84
C TYR A 624 -3.45 30.76 -0.65
N VAL A 625 -3.22 32.01 -1.02
CA VAL A 625 -3.16 32.47 -2.41
C VAL A 625 -1.89 33.29 -2.60
N GLU A 626 -1.11 32.97 -3.63
CA GLU A 626 0.09 33.72 -4.04
C GLU A 626 0.27 33.69 -5.56
N THR A 627 1.14 34.58 -6.08
CA THR A 627 1.58 34.55 -7.48
C THR A 627 2.93 33.82 -7.58
N LYS A 628 3.11 33.03 -8.64
CA LYS A 628 4.33 32.28 -8.97
C LYS A 628 5.27 33.06 -9.90
#